data_AF-A0AA38KTA1-F1
#
_entry.id   AF-A0AA38KTA1-F1
#
_cell.length_a   1.000
_cell.length_b   1.000
_cell.length_c   1.000
_cell.angle_alpha   90.00
_cell.angle_beta   90.00
_cell.angle_gamma   90.00
#
_symmetry.space_group_name_H-M   'P 1'
#
loop_
_entity.id
_entity.type
_entity.pdbx_description
1 polymer ?
#
loop_
_entity_poly.entity_id
_entity_poly.type
_entity_poly.pdbx_seq_one_letter_code
_entity_poly.pdbx_strand_id
1 'polypeptide(L)'
;MSGRPRPLTNLNNAPSSPYTSSPLASASAYEHQSLTPRTPRSRAGFSEYEESEMGESEGSQHDGEQSAVPLLRESGGDENLWRKDVRSFLGFDKVDPGVIIERLPVVAGCLLAGALLFFASVAFRNPGTLEYYIGATVPSKVNSTASVDSYTSFSNSTAPHDPSLLISYANYTSFPLLPAQYVNECYKIYPGRMKPMKYWGEDGVPTGDVAHHEPKGTCSSTITYMLDGRIGLASDLALMAQIAALARERNRTFIIDDTYWNRGKWSDHFQDVRLTQPGPEPGCLPPPPEELVACPRQVKHWIVNSHTAKFHLSHGFEDQYEDAYARNLNRLKPIFLRASESLTQTIRPSVKNAALIAETRKELQQIVTGSSPPFATYIGVHIRRGDQSAKFTKGVEGYVPIENFVDEVKGVQDRFFAEGDTTIVYVASDDPLAIESFKSLLSDSSSSSSSADSLKTFSLHDSSSATLRALASPKGYIQTEFGALPEETEGSDVSQEEKRVALTRGVIVDLALISGLWLKDENDEVRPDTVVCTIGSSICLLSALPLSWSAAFGDMDPKGPGYPVRDKQHWLDIDQKGVVVPAWKGFQLF
;
A
#
# COMPACT_ATOMS: atom_id res chain seq x y z
N MET A 1 -70.00 -23.74 0.50
CA MET A 1 -70.97 -23.09 1.40
C MET A 1 -70.28 -21.90 2.05
N SER A 2 -70.83 -20.70 1.82
CA SER A 2 -70.52 -19.38 2.40
C SER A 2 -69.06 -18.88 2.36
N GLY A 3 -68.68 -17.75 1.76
CA GLY A 3 -69.45 -16.61 1.28
C GLY A 3 -68.64 -15.31 1.54
N ARG A 4 -68.10 -14.73 0.45
CA ARG A 4 -67.40 -13.43 0.27
C ARG A 4 -68.12 -12.22 0.93
N PRO A 5 -67.54 -10.97 1.06
CA PRO A 5 -66.79 -10.30 -0.02
C PRO A 5 -65.72 -9.23 0.32
N ARG A 6 -65.00 -8.84 -0.75
CA ARG A 6 -64.20 -7.60 -0.93
C ARG A 6 -65.13 -6.40 -1.22
N PRO A 7 -64.59 -5.18 -1.24
CA PRO A 7 -64.94 -4.21 -2.27
C PRO A 7 -63.74 -3.79 -3.13
N LEU A 8 -64.04 -3.57 -4.42
CA LEU A 8 -63.19 -2.99 -5.47
C LEU A 8 -63.76 -1.62 -5.85
N THR A 9 -62.88 -0.66 -6.13
CA THR A 9 -63.07 0.54 -7.00
C THR A 9 -61.67 1.12 -7.23
N ASN A 10 -61.24 1.65 -8.37
CA ASN A 10 -61.73 1.68 -9.74
C ASN A 10 -60.54 2.09 -10.64
N LEU A 11 -60.62 1.76 -11.93
CA LEU A 11 -59.64 2.07 -12.98
C LEU A 11 -59.54 3.57 -13.31
N ASN A 12 -58.37 4.03 -13.80
CA ASN A 12 -58.29 4.85 -15.02
C ASN A 12 -56.84 5.00 -15.57
N ASN A 13 -56.69 4.49 -16.79
CA ASN A 13 -56.00 5.04 -17.97
C ASN A 13 -54.47 5.29 -18.04
N ALA A 14 -53.91 4.62 -19.06
CA ALA A 14 -52.62 4.64 -19.76
C ALA A 14 -52.14 6.06 -20.23
N PRO A 15 -50.93 6.27 -20.84
CA PRO A 15 -50.15 5.29 -21.61
C PRO A 15 -48.59 5.34 -21.61
N SER A 16 -48.03 4.14 -21.86
CA SER A 16 -46.85 3.76 -22.67
C SER A 16 -45.63 4.68 -22.81
N SER A 17 -44.45 4.17 -22.42
CA SER A 17 -43.28 4.05 -23.32
C SER A 17 -42.24 3.06 -22.74
N PRO A 18 -41.36 2.46 -23.58
CA PRO A 18 -40.76 1.16 -23.33
C PRO A 18 -39.37 1.26 -22.71
N TYR A 19 -39.06 0.39 -21.75
CA TYR A 19 -37.69 0.00 -21.48
C TYR A 19 -37.54 -1.52 -21.53
N THR A 20 -36.72 -1.89 -22.50
CA THR A 20 -36.12 -3.17 -22.79
C THR A 20 -35.46 -3.75 -21.55
N SER A 21 -35.91 -4.92 -21.14
CA SER A 21 -35.23 -5.80 -20.21
C SER A 21 -34.13 -6.57 -20.94
N SER A 22 -32.92 -6.57 -20.39
CA SER A 22 -31.96 -7.66 -20.56
C SER A 22 -31.03 -7.74 -19.33
N PRO A 23 -30.57 -8.94 -18.97
CA PRO A 23 -30.35 -9.31 -17.59
C PRO A 23 -28.88 -9.22 -17.16
N LEU A 24 -28.66 -8.76 -15.92
CA LEU A 24 -27.41 -8.99 -15.18
C LEU A 24 -27.33 -10.49 -14.86
N ALA A 25 -26.42 -11.19 -15.52
CA ALA A 25 -26.02 -12.53 -15.15
C ALA A 25 -25.10 -12.45 -13.92
N SER A 26 -25.68 -12.86 -12.79
CA SER A 26 -24.99 -13.32 -11.59
C SER A 26 -24.01 -14.44 -11.94
N ALA A 27 -22.78 -14.34 -11.46
CA ALA A 27 -21.86 -15.46 -11.34
C ALA A 27 -21.27 -15.49 -9.92
N SER A 28 -22.12 -15.83 -8.95
CA SER A 28 -21.70 -16.42 -7.69
C SER A 28 -21.62 -17.94 -7.85
N ALA A 29 -20.43 -18.52 -7.80
CA ALA A 29 -20.22 -19.91 -7.37
C ALA A 29 -18.70 -20.20 -7.39
N TYR A 30 -18.04 -20.07 -6.24
CA TYR A 30 -16.88 -20.93 -5.98
C TYR A 30 -17.14 -21.73 -4.71
N GLU A 31 -17.29 -23.01 -5.01
CA GLU A 31 -17.43 -24.22 -4.24
C GLU A 31 -16.47 -24.29 -3.03
N HIS A 32 -17.01 -24.67 -1.87
CA HIS A 32 -16.25 -24.98 -0.67
C HIS A 32 -15.33 -26.18 -0.93
N GLN A 33 -14.05 -25.93 -1.15
CA GLN A 33 -13.02 -26.97 -1.14
C GLN A 33 -12.34 -26.99 0.24
N SER A 34 -12.51 -28.10 0.96
CA SER A 34 -11.84 -28.36 2.24
C SER A 34 -10.33 -28.56 2.01
N LEU A 35 -9.51 -27.59 2.38
CA LEU A 35 -8.05 -27.67 2.23
C LEU A 35 -7.39 -28.10 3.55
N THR A 36 -6.60 -29.17 3.48
CA THR A 36 -5.70 -29.63 4.55
C THR A 36 -4.52 -28.65 4.73
N PRO A 37 -4.07 -28.39 5.97
CA PRO A 37 -2.93 -27.50 6.21
C PRO A 37 -1.60 -28.18 5.85
N ARG A 38 -0.70 -27.46 5.16
CA ARG A 38 0.74 -27.75 5.13
C ARG A 38 1.55 -26.51 5.52
N THR A 39 2.64 -26.77 6.23
CA THR A 39 3.52 -25.84 6.95
C THR A 39 4.41 -25.00 6.03
N PRO A 40 4.87 -23.81 6.48
CA PRO A 40 5.63 -22.88 5.64
C PRO A 40 7.14 -23.08 5.83
N ARG A 41 7.86 -23.49 4.78
CA ARG A 41 9.29 -23.16 4.62
C ARG A 41 9.65 -23.03 3.14
N SER A 42 9.70 -21.79 2.67
CA SER A 42 10.60 -21.34 1.60
C SER A 42 10.77 -19.83 1.75
N ARG A 43 11.67 -19.44 2.67
CA ARG A 43 12.25 -18.10 2.73
C ARG A 43 13.32 -18.01 1.64
N ALA A 44 13.15 -17.11 0.69
CA ALA A 44 14.24 -16.32 0.11
C ALA A 44 13.97 -14.91 0.64
N GLY A 45 14.75 -14.37 1.58
CA GLY A 45 16.11 -13.92 1.33
C GLY A 45 16.08 -12.41 1.08
N PHE A 46 15.63 -11.63 2.07
CA PHE A 46 15.76 -10.18 2.07
C PHE A 46 16.45 -9.82 3.40
N SER A 47 17.75 -9.52 3.31
CA SER A 47 18.48 -8.87 4.39
C SER A 47 18.28 -7.37 4.21
N GLU A 48 17.50 -6.76 5.09
CA GLU A 48 17.54 -5.31 5.28
C GLU A 48 18.93 -4.95 5.83
N TYR A 49 19.55 -3.94 5.22
CA TYR A 49 20.73 -3.29 5.76
C TYR A 49 20.31 -2.52 7.01
N GLU A 50 20.86 -2.93 8.16
CA GLU A 50 20.84 -2.15 9.40
C GLU A 50 21.70 -0.90 9.20
N GLU A 51 21.08 0.28 9.29
CA GLU A 51 21.75 1.56 9.42
C GLU A 51 22.12 1.73 10.91
N SER A 52 23.36 1.41 11.25
CA SER A 52 23.92 1.63 12.59
C SER A 52 24.47 3.04 12.71
N GLU A 53 23.97 3.78 13.71
CA GLU A 53 24.62 4.96 14.29
C GLU A 53 26.09 4.68 14.64
N MET A 54 27.00 5.46 14.06
CA MET A 54 28.35 5.77 14.56
C MET A 54 28.68 7.14 13.95
N GLY A 55 28.87 8.22 14.70
CA GLY A 55 29.92 8.37 15.71
C GLY A 55 31.00 9.27 15.10
N GLU A 56 31.10 10.50 15.59
CA GLU A 56 32.08 11.52 15.20
C GLU A 56 33.51 10.96 15.13
N SER A 57 34.24 11.25 14.04
CA SER A 57 35.69 11.19 14.03
C SER A 57 36.26 12.10 12.95
N GLU A 58 37.28 12.84 13.37
CA GLU A 58 38.00 13.91 12.70
C GLU A 58 38.66 13.50 11.38
N GLY A 59 38.86 14.51 10.53
CA GLY A 59 39.44 14.38 9.21
C GLY A 59 40.93 14.04 9.22
N SER A 60 41.33 13.31 8.17
CA SER A 60 42.70 13.36 7.67
C SER A 60 42.70 13.21 6.16
N GLN A 61 43.51 14.06 5.53
CA GLN A 61 43.77 14.15 4.09
C GLN A 61 44.45 12.89 3.57
N HIS A 62 44.09 12.43 2.38
CA HIS A 62 45.06 11.88 1.44
C HIS A 62 44.60 12.01 -0.02
N ASP A 63 45.43 12.70 -0.80
CA ASP A 63 45.44 12.72 -2.25
C ASP A 63 45.88 11.35 -2.81
N GLY A 64 45.39 11.00 -4.00
CA GLY A 64 45.79 9.76 -4.67
C GLY A 64 45.12 9.56 -6.03
N GLU A 65 45.74 10.12 -7.04
CA GLU A 65 45.50 9.98 -8.49
C GLU A 65 45.26 8.55 -9.02
N GLN A 66 44.70 8.54 -10.24
CA GLN A 66 45.05 7.69 -11.40
C GLN A 66 44.26 6.39 -11.71
N SER A 67 43.49 6.47 -12.79
CA SER A 67 43.72 5.74 -14.07
C SER A 67 42.54 4.94 -14.62
N ALA A 68 42.16 5.32 -15.83
CA ALA A 68 41.25 4.62 -16.73
C ALA A 68 41.93 3.43 -17.43
N VAL A 69 41.10 2.46 -17.86
CA VAL A 69 40.98 1.90 -19.23
C VAL A 69 40.48 0.43 -19.15
N PRO A 70 39.47 0.04 -19.96
CA PRO A 70 38.90 -1.31 -19.96
C PRO A 70 39.53 -2.21 -21.04
N LEU A 71 39.62 -3.51 -20.74
CA LEU A 71 39.94 -4.56 -21.71
C LEU A 71 39.09 -5.80 -21.37
N LEU A 72 38.22 -6.23 -22.28
CA LEU A 72 38.56 -7.29 -23.24
C LEU A 72 37.38 -7.63 -24.15
N ARG A 73 37.79 -7.99 -25.37
CA ARG A 73 37.05 -8.18 -26.61
C ARG A 73 37.02 -9.67 -26.93
N GLU A 74 36.02 -10.05 -27.71
CA GLU A 74 35.74 -11.36 -28.31
C GLU A 74 36.91 -12.05 -29.04
N SER A 75 36.84 -13.39 -29.08
CA SER A 75 37.12 -14.31 -30.21
C SER A 75 37.17 -15.72 -29.60
N GLY A 76 36.68 -16.84 -30.14
CA GLY A 76 36.33 -17.27 -31.50
C GLY A 76 36.53 -18.81 -31.49
N GLY A 77 35.76 -19.53 -32.32
CA GLY A 77 35.52 -20.98 -32.25
C GLY A 77 36.73 -21.92 -32.31
N ASP A 78 36.51 -23.19 -31.95
CA ASP A 78 36.44 -24.25 -32.97
C ASP A 78 35.84 -25.55 -32.43
N GLU A 79 35.12 -26.24 -33.32
CA GLU A 79 34.46 -27.52 -33.08
C GLU A 79 35.39 -28.72 -33.35
N ASN A 80 35.05 -29.81 -32.66
CA ASN A 80 35.34 -31.22 -32.98
C ASN A 80 36.79 -31.69 -32.85
N LEU A 81 37.01 -32.75 -32.05
CA LEU A 81 37.58 -34.03 -32.51
C LEU A 81 37.82 -35.05 -31.35
N TRP A 82 37.30 -36.26 -31.58
CA TRP A 82 37.70 -37.58 -31.05
C TRP A 82 37.25 -38.08 -29.66
N ARG A 83 36.21 -38.91 -29.72
CA ARG A 83 36.13 -40.24 -29.08
C ARG A 83 37.50 -40.94 -29.05
N LYS A 84 37.96 -41.36 -27.86
CA LYS A 84 38.56 -42.69 -27.62
C LYS A 84 38.71 -43.03 -26.11
N ASP A 85 38.31 -44.26 -25.81
CA ASP A 85 38.74 -45.16 -24.73
C ASP A 85 38.46 -44.85 -23.24
N VAL A 86 37.29 -45.32 -22.80
CA VAL A 86 36.81 -45.42 -21.41
C VAL A 86 37.25 -46.74 -20.75
N ARG A 87 38.48 -47.22 -20.97
CA ARG A 87 38.91 -48.52 -20.39
C ARG A 87 40.28 -48.60 -19.72
N SER A 88 40.91 -47.46 -19.42
CA SER A 88 42.17 -47.42 -18.66
C SER A 88 42.14 -46.55 -17.39
N PHE A 89 40.97 -46.08 -16.93
CA PHE A 89 40.90 -45.09 -15.83
C PHE A 89 40.94 -45.68 -14.40
N LEU A 90 40.96 -47.00 -14.21
CA LEU A 90 41.05 -47.60 -12.87
C LEU A 90 42.43 -48.24 -12.64
N GLY A 91 43.47 -47.44 -12.80
CA GLY A 91 44.81 -47.76 -12.32
C GLY A 91 44.86 -47.62 -10.80
N PHE A 92 44.49 -48.68 -10.07
CA PHE A 92 44.62 -48.78 -8.61
C PHE A 92 45.99 -49.33 -8.18
N ASP A 93 47.05 -48.99 -8.89
CA ASP A 93 48.40 -49.35 -8.44
C ASP A 93 49.08 -48.12 -7.82
N LYS A 94 49.12 -48.16 -6.48
CA LYS A 94 49.83 -47.25 -5.56
C LYS A 94 49.16 -45.89 -5.35
N VAL A 95 48.08 -45.88 -4.55
CA VAL A 95 47.60 -44.66 -3.92
C VAL A 95 48.52 -44.32 -2.76
N ASP A 96 49.22 -43.20 -2.89
CA ASP A 96 50.06 -42.61 -1.85
C ASP A 96 49.18 -42.19 -0.65
N PRO A 97 49.44 -42.67 0.58
CA PRO A 97 48.60 -42.38 1.74
C PRO A 97 48.43 -40.89 2.05
N GLY A 98 49.31 -40.01 1.55
CA GLY A 98 49.16 -38.55 1.67
C GLY A 98 47.94 -38.00 0.93
N VAL A 99 47.57 -38.57 -0.23
CA VAL A 99 46.44 -38.09 -1.06
C VAL A 99 45.08 -38.46 -0.44
N ILE A 100 45.05 -39.48 0.41
CA ILE A 100 43.82 -39.92 1.11
C ILE A 100 43.41 -38.91 2.19
N ILE A 101 44.39 -38.26 2.84
CA ILE A 101 44.12 -37.29 3.92
C ILE A 101 43.58 -35.98 3.34
N GLU A 102 44.08 -35.52 2.19
CA GLU A 102 43.60 -34.28 1.57
C GLU A 102 42.18 -34.40 0.99
N ARG A 103 41.76 -35.60 0.60
CA ARG A 103 40.40 -35.84 0.06
C ARG A 103 39.39 -36.28 1.11
N LEU A 104 39.81 -36.43 2.37
CA LEU A 104 38.96 -36.83 3.48
C LEU A 104 37.74 -35.90 3.69
N PRO A 105 37.83 -34.56 3.52
CA PRO A 105 36.67 -33.68 3.61
C PRO A 105 35.65 -33.93 2.50
N VAL A 106 36.11 -34.25 1.29
CA VAL A 106 35.24 -34.53 0.13
C VAL A 106 34.52 -35.85 0.33
N VAL A 107 35.24 -36.89 0.78
CA VAL A 107 34.64 -38.20 1.08
C VAL A 107 33.64 -38.09 2.23
N ALA A 108 33.97 -37.34 3.29
CA ALA A 108 33.04 -37.06 4.39
C ALA A 108 31.79 -36.29 3.91
N GLY A 109 31.96 -35.30 3.03
CA GLY A 109 30.86 -34.56 2.42
C GLY A 109 29.95 -35.45 1.58
N CYS A 110 30.51 -36.34 0.75
CA CYS A 110 29.75 -37.29 -0.05
C CYS A 110 28.99 -38.31 0.82
N LEU A 111 29.60 -38.81 1.90
CA LEU A 111 28.94 -39.72 2.83
C LEU A 111 27.80 -39.03 3.58
N LEU A 112 28.00 -37.78 4.03
CA LEU A 112 26.96 -37.00 4.70
C LEU A 112 25.79 -36.71 3.76
N ALA A 113 26.06 -36.31 2.51
CA ALA A 113 25.04 -36.11 1.49
C ALA A 113 24.24 -37.39 1.20
N GLY A 114 24.93 -38.54 1.11
CA GLY A 114 24.28 -39.85 0.96
C GLY A 114 23.38 -40.20 2.14
N ALA A 115 23.84 -39.96 3.37
CA ALA A 115 23.04 -40.18 4.58
C ALA A 115 21.79 -39.29 4.64
N LEU A 116 21.93 -38.00 4.30
CA LEU A 116 20.79 -37.07 4.24
C LEU A 116 19.76 -37.48 3.19
N LEU A 117 20.22 -37.92 2.01
CA LEU A 117 19.34 -38.38 0.95
C LEU A 117 18.62 -39.68 1.32
N PHE A 118 19.30 -40.59 2.04
CA PHE A 118 18.68 -41.77 2.63
C PHE A 118 17.58 -41.39 3.64
N PHE A 119 17.85 -40.48 4.58
CA PHE A 119 16.84 -40.02 5.54
C PHE A 119 15.64 -39.35 4.88
N ALA A 120 15.87 -38.53 3.85
CA ALA A 120 14.80 -37.93 3.06
C ALA A 120 13.95 -39.00 2.35
N SER A 121 14.58 -40.04 1.80
CA SER A 121 13.88 -41.16 1.16
C SER A 121 13.04 -41.97 2.16
N VAL A 122 13.56 -42.24 3.36
CA VAL A 122 12.83 -42.91 4.44
C VAL A 122 11.65 -42.07 4.91
N ALA A 123 11.84 -40.76 5.11
CA ALA A 123 10.78 -39.84 5.48
C ALA A 123 9.66 -39.76 4.43
N PHE A 124 10.01 -39.86 3.15
CA PHE A 124 9.05 -39.83 2.05
C PHE A 124 8.25 -41.14 1.93
N ARG A 125 8.90 -42.30 2.11
CA ARG A 125 8.23 -43.61 2.00
C ARG A 125 7.40 -43.95 3.22
N ASN A 126 7.85 -43.60 4.42
CA ASN A 126 7.19 -43.94 5.69
C ASN A 126 7.19 -42.73 6.65
N PRO A 127 6.30 -41.75 6.44
CA PRO A 127 6.18 -40.60 7.34
C PRO A 127 5.86 -41.09 8.76
N GLY A 128 6.65 -40.66 9.75
CA GLY A 128 6.58 -41.09 11.15
C GLY A 128 7.75 -41.95 11.65
N THR A 129 8.49 -42.61 10.75
CA THR A 129 9.57 -43.53 11.16
C THR A 129 10.78 -42.80 11.74
N LEU A 130 11.13 -41.63 11.18
CA LEU A 130 12.25 -40.83 11.69
C LEU A 130 11.98 -40.30 13.10
N GLU A 131 10.75 -39.89 13.37
CA GLU A 131 10.31 -39.33 14.67
C GLU A 131 10.39 -40.38 15.78
N TYR A 132 10.07 -41.65 15.46
CA TYR A 132 10.23 -42.78 16.36
C TYR A 132 11.71 -43.03 16.73
N TYR A 133 12.63 -42.99 15.76
CA TYR A 133 14.07 -43.20 16.03
C TYR A 133 14.75 -42.01 16.71
N ILE A 134 14.24 -40.80 16.53
CA ILE A 134 14.78 -39.57 17.15
C ILE A 134 14.20 -39.35 18.57
N GLY A 135 13.22 -40.16 19.00
CA GLY A 135 12.62 -40.06 20.33
C GLY A 135 11.76 -38.82 20.52
N ALA A 136 11.30 -38.21 19.42
CA ALA A 136 10.40 -37.07 19.45
C ALA A 136 8.98 -37.58 19.76
N THR A 137 8.52 -37.32 20.99
CA THR A 137 7.15 -37.67 21.41
C THR A 137 6.15 -36.73 20.73
N VAL A 138 5.36 -37.25 19.80
CA VAL A 138 4.25 -36.52 19.18
C VAL A 138 3.02 -36.63 20.09
N PRO A 139 2.33 -35.52 20.44
CA PRO A 139 1.10 -35.59 21.24
C PRO A 139 0.03 -36.39 20.51
N SER A 140 -0.56 -37.36 21.21
CA SER A 140 -1.60 -38.24 20.67
C SER A 140 -2.87 -37.47 20.29
N LYS A 141 -3.46 -37.86 19.16
CA LYS A 141 -4.80 -37.49 18.69
C LYS A 141 -5.83 -37.52 19.83
N VAL A 142 -6.47 -36.38 20.09
CA VAL A 142 -7.70 -36.30 20.88
C VAL A 142 -8.89 -36.51 19.94
N ASN A 143 -9.72 -37.50 20.28
CA ASN A 143 -10.94 -37.86 19.56
C ASN A 143 -11.92 -36.68 19.47
N SER A 144 -12.32 -36.35 18.25
CA SER A 144 -13.40 -35.41 17.95
C SER A 144 -14.74 -36.12 18.02
N THR A 145 -15.56 -35.76 19.01
CA THR A 145 -17.03 -35.80 18.93
C THR A 145 -17.58 -34.69 19.80
N ALA A 146 -17.79 -33.50 19.22
CA ALA A 146 -18.73 -32.53 19.75
C ALA A 146 -19.19 -31.60 18.62
N SER A 147 -20.51 -31.56 18.52
CA SER A 147 -21.41 -30.78 17.67
C SER A 147 -20.98 -29.35 17.34
N VAL A 148 -21.18 -29.03 16.05
CA VAL A 148 -21.42 -27.70 15.49
C VAL A 148 -22.62 -27.08 16.21
N ASP A 149 -22.41 -25.96 16.91
CA ASP A 149 -23.32 -24.82 17.08
C ASP A 149 -22.85 -23.94 18.26
N SER A 150 -21.98 -22.96 17.99
CA SER A 150 -21.91 -21.76 18.83
C SER A 150 -21.30 -20.60 18.06
N TYR A 151 -22.17 -19.79 17.45
CA TYR A 151 -21.86 -18.37 17.27
C TYR A 151 -21.85 -17.76 18.68
N THR A 152 -20.67 -17.54 19.24
CA THR A 152 -20.50 -16.82 20.50
C THR A 152 -20.90 -15.37 20.29
N SER A 153 -22.12 -15.07 20.71
CA SER A 153 -22.56 -13.73 21.08
C SER A 153 -21.56 -13.13 22.07
N PHE A 154 -20.92 -12.02 21.70
CA PHE A 154 -20.16 -11.16 22.61
C PHE A 154 -21.11 -10.66 23.71
N SER A 155 -21.15 -11.36 24.84
CA SER A 155 -21.86 -10.93 26.04
C SER A 155 -21.07 -9.80 26.72
N ASN A 156 -21.77 -8.74 27.13
CA ASN A 156 -21.31 -7.66 28.01
C ASN A 156 -20.18 -8.09 28.96
N SER A 157 -18.92 -7.85 28.57
CA SER A 157 -17.77 -8.19 29.40
C SER A 157 -17.52 -7.07 30.39
N THR A 158 -17.94 -7.28 31.63
CA THR A 158 -17.18 -6.81 32.80
C THR A 158 -15.72 -7.21 32.67
N ALA A 159 -14.80 -6.41 33.24
CA ALA A 159 -13.33 -6.52 33.17
C ALA A 159 -12.77 -7.96 33.07
N PRO A 160 -11.58 -8.17 32.44
CA PRO A 160 -10.95 -9.48 32.37
C PRO A 160 -10.94 -10.15 33.74
N HIS A 161 -11.47 -11.38 33.84
CA HIS A 161 -11.56 -12.11 35.11
C HIS A 161 -10.19 -12.38 35.75
N ASP A 162 -9.11 -12.30 34.95
CA ASP A 162 -7.74 -12.37 35.42
C ASP A 162 -7.12 -10.96 35.48
N PRO A 163 -6.79 -10.43 36.67
CA PRO A 163 -6.21 -9.11 36.83
C PRO A 163 -4.82 -8.98 36.17
N SER A 164 -4.14 -10.08 35.85
CA SER A 164 -2.88 -10.05 35.10
C SER A 164 -3.04 -9.66 33.64
N LEU A 165 -4.28 -9.67 33.12
CA LEU A 165 -4.63 -9.29 31.76
C LEU A 165 -5.19 -7.86 31.67
N LEU A 166 -5.27 -7.16 32.80
CA LEU A 166 -5.75 -5.78 32.81
C LEU A 166 -4.63 -4.83 32.41
N ILE A 167 -4.81 -4.15 31.28
CA ILE A 167 -3.96 -3.02 30.88
C ILE A 167 -4.36 -1.84 31.76
N SER A 168 -3.38 -1.26 32.47
CA SER A 168 -3.61 -0.13 33.37
C SER A 168 -3.01 1.15 32.82
N TYR A 169 -3.87 2.16 32.61
CA TYR A 169 -3.47 3.52 32.27
C TYR A 169 -3.40 4.46 33.47
N ALA A 170 -3.28 3.93 34.70
CA ALA A 170 -3.23 4.74 35.92
C ALA A 170 -2.09 5.77 35.96
N ASN A 171 -1.04 5.57 35.18
CA ASN A 171 0.10 6.50 35.09
C ASN A 171 -0.13 7.64 34.08
N TYR A 172 -1.22 7.62 33.32
CA TYR A 172 -1.58 8.65 32.36
C TYR A 172 -2.62 9.60 32.96
N THR A 173 -2.43 10.89 32.74
CA THR A 173 -3.27 11.96 33.31
C THR A 173 -4.17 12.64 32.28
N SER A 174 -3.98 12.35 30.99
CA SER A 174 -4.70 12.96 29.88
C SER A 174 -5.05 11.92 28.84
N PHE A 175 -6.27 12.00 28.31
CA PHE A 175 -6.77 11.12 27.25
C PHE A 175 -7.39 11.94 26.11
N PRO A 176 -7.40 11.43 24.86
CA PRO A 176 -6.75 10.18 24.43
C PRO A 176 -5.24 10.24 24.63
N LEU A 177 -4.55 9.09 24.71
CA LEU A 177 -3.10 9.10 24.86
C LEU A 177 -2.44 9.75 23.64
N LEU A 178 -1.27 10.35 23.85
CA LEU A 178 -0.46 10.84 22.74
C LEU A 178 -0.07 9.66 21.83
N PRO A 179 0.07 9.86 20.51
CA PRO A 179 0.46 8.82 19.57
C PRO A 179 1.70 8.04 19.99
N ALA A 180 2.73 8.74 20.49
CA ALA A 180 3.97 8.15 21.01
C ALA A 180 3.78 7.38 22.33
N GLN A 181 2.77 7.72 23.14
CA GLN A 181 2.48 6.97 24.36
C GLN A 181 1.88 5.61 24.04
N TYR A 182 1.02 5.50 23.02
CA TYR A 182 0.54 4.19 22.55
C TYR A 182 1.66 3.26 22.07
N VAL A 183 2.72 3.82 21.47
CA VAL A 183 3.92 3.04 21.09
C VAL A 183 4.58 2.44 22.32
N ASN A 184 4.73 3.22 23.39
CA ASN A 184 5.32 2.74 24.63
C ASN A 184 4.50 1.60 25.24
N GLU A 185 3.16 1.68 25.17
CA GLU A 185 2.28 0.59 25.59
C GLU A 185 2.46 -0.66 24.73
N CYS A 186 2.57 -0.52 23.41
CA CYS A 186 2.87 -1.64 22.53
C CYS A 186 4.22 -2.31 22.84
N TYR A 187 5.26 -1.54 23.17
CA TYR A 187 6.57 -2.10 23.54
C TYR A 187 6.57 -2.85 24.87
N LYS A 188 5.69 -2.51 25.83
CA LYS A 188 5.53 -3.28 27.07
C LYS A 188 5.05 -4.71 26.79
N ILE A 189 4.20 -4.89 25.79
CA ILE A 189 3.65 -6.19 25.39
C ILE A 189 4.63 -6.95 24.51
N TYR A 190 5.38 -6.25 23.65
CA TYR A 190 6.36 -6.82 22.75
C TYR A 190 7.79 -6.35 23.09
N PRO A 191 8.38 -6.78 24.22
CA PRO A 191 9.76 -6.45 24.54
C PRO A 191 10.70 -7.13 23.54
N GLY A 192 11.27 -6.36 22.61
CA GLY A 192 12.22 -6.82 21.62
C GLY A 192 11.60 -7.18 20.26
N ARG A 193 12.05 -8.28 19.64
CA ARG A 193 11.55 -8.70 18.32
C ARG A 193 10.17 -9.31 18.43
N MET A 194 9.21 -8.81 17.66
CA MET A 194 7.86 -9.38 17.56
C MET A 194 7.98 -10.85 17.13
N LYS A 195 7.41 -11.76 17.93
CA LYS A 195 7.36 -13.18 17.56
C LYS A 195 6.45 -13.33 16.33
N PRO A 196 6.72 -14.31 15.45
CA PRO A 196 5.77 -14.69 14.41
C PRO A 196 4.49 -15.15 15.09
N MET A 197 3.45 -14.32 15.00
CA MET A 197 2.14 -14.57 15.60
C MET A 197 1.11 -14.63 14.48
N LYS A 198 0.05 -15.43 14.65
CA LYS A 198 -1.07 -15.36 13.73
C LYS A 198 -1.63 -13.94 13.77
N TYR A 199 -1.99 -13.38 12.62
CA TYR A 199 -2.41 -11.99 12.56
C TYR A 199 -3.58 -11.68 13.50
N TRP A 200 -4.57 -12.55 13.51
CA TRP A 200 -5.75 -12.45 14.35
C TRP A 200 -5.83 -13.49 15.47
N GLY A 201 -4.92 -14.46 15.49
CA GLY A 201 -5.04 -15.65 16.33
C GLY A 201 -4.78 -15.39 17.80
N GLU A 202 -5.48 -16.14 18.63
CA GLU A 202 -5.13 -16.36 20.04
C GLU A 202 -3.99 -17.38 20.04
N ASP A 203 -2.75 -16.94 20.12
CA ASP A 203 -1.59 -17.85 20.19
C ASP A 203 -1.45 -18.50 21.60
N GLY A 204 -2.58 -18.76 22.26
CA GLY A 204 -2.65 -19.19 23.66
C GLY A 204 -2.22 -18.11 24.66
N VAL A 205 -1.95 -16.87 24.19
CA VAL A 205 -1.70 -15.72 25.04
C VAL A 205 -3.04 -15.07 25.34
N PRO A 206 -3.47 -15.01 26.61
CA PRO A 206 -4.70 -14.32 26.95
C PRO A 206 -4.59 -12.85 26.54
N THR A 207 -5.64 -12.34 25.89
CA THR A 207 -5.63 -10.97 25.36
C THR A 207 -5.85 -10.01 26.51
N GLY A 208 -4.83 -9.19 26.82
CA GLY A 208 -5.00 -8.11 27.77
C GLY A 208 -5.84 -6.97 27.18
N ASP A 209 -6.71 -6.37 28.00
CA ASP A 209 -7.52 -5.20 27.64
C ASP A 209 -7.66 -4.28 28.86
N VAL A 210 -8.15 -3.06 28.64
CA VAL A 210 -8.48 -2.10 29.70
C VAL A 210 -9.86 -2.40 30.32
N ALA A 211 -10.17 -1.77 31.46
CA ALA A 211 -11.48 -1.91 32.07
C ALA A 211 -12.50 -0.98 31.39
N HIS A 212 -13.55 -1.56 30.83
CA HIS A 212 -14.62 -0.83 30.14
C HIS A 212 -15.73 -0.37 31.10
N HIS A 213 -16.02 0.93 31.10
CA HIS A 213 -17.07 1.59 31.90
C HIS A 213 -17.95 2.48 31.01
N GLU A 214 -18.32 1.95 29.86
CA GLU A 214 -18.95 2.71 28.79
C GLU A 214 -20.39 3.16 29.15
N PRO A 215 -20.76 4.39 28.77
CA PRO A 215 -22.14 4.82 28.84
C PRO A 215 -23.03 4.00 27.88
N LYS A 216 -24.34 3.97 28.15
CA LYS A 216 -25.30 3.31 27.27
C LYS A 216 -25.25 3.96 25.87
N GLY A 217 -25.12 3.13 24.84
CA GLY A 217 -25.12 3.56 23.44
C GLY A 217 -23.73 3.70 22.82
N THR A 218 -22.66 3.46 23.57
CA THR A 218 -21.32 3.26 23.00
C THR A 218 -21.28 2.02 22.11
N CYS A 219 -20.53 2.10 21.02
CA CYS A 219 -20.32 0.98 20.10
C CYS A 219 -19.75 -0.23 20.86
N SER A 220 -20.25 -1.43 20.59
CA SER A 220 -19.78 -2.68 21.17
C SER A 220 -18.34 -3.02 20.80
N SER A 221 -17.86 -2.60 19.63
CA SER A 221 -16.46 -2.77 19.23
C SER A 221 -16.07 -1.80 18.12
N THR A 222 -14.89 -1.19 18.25
CA THR A 222 -14.44 -0.16 17.31
C THR A 222 -13.01 -0.35 16.87
N ILE A 223 -12.70 0.07 15.65
CA ILE A 223 -11.33 0.32 15.19
C ILE A 223 -11.21 1.81 14.93
N THR A 224 -10.32 2.47 15.65
CA THR A 224 -10.08 3.91 15.55
C THR A 224 -8.75 4.15 14.85
N TYR A 225 -8.73 4.98 13.80
CA TYR A 225 -7.47 5.51 13.26
C TYR A 225 -7.26 6.92 13.80
N MET A 226 -6.16 7.13 14.53
CA MET A 226 -5.79 8.43 15.09
C MET A 226 -4.80 9.15 14.17
N LEU A 227 -5.17 10.37 13.79
CA LEU A 227 -4.37 11.29 13.00
C LEU A 227 -3.54 12.20 13.91
N ASP A 228 -2.23 12.18 13.73
CA ASP A 228 -1.26 12.97 14.51
C ASP A 228 -0.50 14.01 13.69
N GLY A 229 -0.54 13.89 12.37
CA GLY A 229 0.14 14.81 11.46
C GLY A 229 1.66 14.67 11.42
N ARG A 230 2.24 13.61 12.00
CA ARG A 230 3.68 13.32 11.90
C ARG A 230 4.08 12.99 10.47
N ILE A 231 3.22 12.27 9.76
CA ILE A 231 3.45 11.82 8.38
C ILE A 231 2.64 12.65 7.37
N GLY A 232 3.00 12.50 6.10
CA GLY A 232 2.29 13.13 5.00
C GLY A 232 0.84 12.65 4.89
N LEU A 233 -0.06 13.51 4.40
CA LEU A 233 -1.48 13.17 4.18
C LEU A 233 -1.66 11.85 3.42
N ALA A 234 -0.96 11.68 2.30
CA ALA A 234 -1.08 10.48 1.48
C ALA A 234 -0.60 9.21 2.22
N SER A 235 0.38 9.33 3.12
CA SER A 235 0.80 8.20 3.96
C SER A 235 -0.28 7.82 4.97
N ASP A 236 -0.90 8.80 5.62
CA ASP A 236 -2.05 8.57 6.51
C ASP A 236 -3.22 7.93 5.76
N LEU A 237 -3.58 8.44 4.58
CA LEU A 237 -4.64 7.88 3.75
C LEU A 237 -4.35 6.43 3.34
N ALA A 238 -3.10 6.10 3.01
CA ALA A 238 -2.70 4.74 2.66
C ALA A 238 -2.84 3.76 3.83
N LEU A 239 -2.37 4.15 5.02
CA LEU A 239 -2.51 3.35 6.24
C LEU A 239 -3.98 3.21 6.62
N MET A 240 -4.72 4.31 6.64
CA MET A 240 -6.14 4.37 6.97
C MET A 240 -6.98 3.50 6.03
N ALA A 241 -6.65 3.46 4.74
CA ALA A 241 -7.36 2.61 3.77
C ALA A 241 -7.25 1.12 4.13
N GLN A 242 -6.09 0.67 4.63
CA GLN A 242 -5.93 -0.69 5.13
C GLN A 242 -6.75 -0.91 6.41
N ILE A 243 -6.63 0.00 7.38
CA ILE A 243 -7.34 -0.12 8.67
C ILE A 243 -8.86 -0.09 8.49
N ALA A 244 -9.38 0.73 7.59
CA ALA A 244 -10.79 0.75 7.24
C ALA A 244 -11.27 -0.59 6.66
N ALA A 245 -10.44 -1.23 5.83
CA ALA A 245 -10.73 -2.57 5.30
C ALA A 245 -10.71 -3.64 6.41
N LEU A 246 -9.79 -3.54 7.36
CA LEU A 246 -9.78 -4.41 8.55
C LEU A 246 -11.05 -4.23 9.39
N ALA A 247 -11.55 -3.01 9.54
CA ALA A 247 -12.79 -2.74 10.25
C ALA A 247 -14.01 -3.37 9.57
N ARG A 248 -14.09 -3.30 8.23
CA ARG A 248 -15.14 -4.02 7.47
C ARG A 248 -15.05 -5.53 7.69
N GLU A 249 -13.86 -6.11 7.52
CA GLU A 249 -13.64 -7.54 7.67
C GLU A 249 -14.00 -8.04 9.07
N ARG A 250 -13.62 -7.29 10.11
CA ARG A 250 -13.84 -7.67 11.50
C ARG A 250 -15.21 -7.28 12.03
N ASN A 251 -16.06 -6.70 11.19
CA ASN A 251 -17.38 -6.20 11.56
C ASN A 251 -17.30 -5.27 12.79
N ARG A 252 -16.41 -4.28 12.75
CA ARG A 252 -16.21 -3.28 13.81
C ARG A 252 -16.52 -1.89 13.28
N THR A 253 -17.02 -1.01 14.14
CA THR A 253 -17.29 0.38 13.76
C THR A 253 -15.96 1.11 13.55
N PHE A 254 -15.76 1.67 12.35
CA PHE A 254 -14.57 2.42 12.02
C PHE A 254 -14.73 3.90 12.41
N ILE A 255 -13.73 4.46 13.09
CA ILE A 255 -13.76 5.81 13.64
C ILE A 255 -12.45 6.53 13.30
N ILE A 256 -12.53 7.83 13.04
CA ILE A 256 -11.35 8.71 12.89
C ILE A 256 -11.25 9.59 14.14
N ASP A 257 -10.08 9.60 14.75
CA ASP A 257 -9.73 10.55 15.81
C ASP A 257 -8.76 11.59 15.24
N ASP A 258 -9.19 12.84 15.15
CA ASP A 258 -8.41 13.97 14.63
C ASP A 258 -7.90 14.92 15.73
N THR A 259 -7.92 14.49 16.99
CA THR A 259 -7.57 15.31 18.16
C THR A 259 -6.21 15.97 18.04
N TYR A 260 -5.21 15.26 17.50
CA TYR A 260 -3.83 15.74 17.37
C TYR A 260 -3.44 16.09 15.93
N TRP A 261 -4.40 16.16 15.01
CA TRP A 261 -4.07 16.31 13.61
C TRP A 261 -3.65 17.75 13.28
N ASN A 262 -2.49 17.90 12.64
CA ASN A 262 -1.94 19.21 12.30
C ASN A 262 -2.49 19.81 10.99
N ARG A 263 -3.50 19.20 10.36
CA ARG A 263 -4.05 19.62 9.06
C ARG A 263 -5.47 20.21 9.14
N GLY A 264 -5.93 20.54 10.35
CA GLY A 264 -7.32 20.92 10.64
C GLY A 264 -8.14 19.71 11.07
N LYS A 265 -9.46 19.76 10.87
CA LYS A 265 -10.37 18.66 11.21
C LYS A 265 -10.57 17.71 10.03
N TRP A 266 -10.83 16.44 10.33
CA TRP A 266 -11.19 15.43 9.33
C TRP A 266 -12.34 15.93 8.45
N SER A 267 -13.36 16.53 9.09
CA SER A 267 -14.54 17.09 8.42
C SER A 267 -14.25 18.26 7.49
N ASP A 268 -13.12 18.95 7.63
CA ASP A 268 -12.74 20.01 6.69
C ASP A 268 -12.43 19.42 5.31
N HIS A 269 -11.93 18.19 5.29
CA HIS A 269 -11.33 17.56 4.12
C HIS A 269 -12.14 16.39 3.56
N PHE A 270 -12.78 15.62 4.44
CA PHE A 270 -13.45 14.37 4.12
C PHE A 270 -14.82 14.27 4.80
N GLN A 271 -15.65 13.37 4.31
CA GLN A 271 -16.93 13.03 4.93
C GLN A 271 -16.71 12.15 6.15
N ASP A 272 -17.64 12.18 7.10
CA ASP A 272 -17.63 11.26 8.24
C ASP A 272 -17.67 9.80 7.73
N VAL A 273 -16.65 9.03 8.09
CA VAL A 273 -16.48 7.64 7.64
C VAL A 273 -17.63 6.73 8.10
N ARG A 274 -18.35 7.12 9.16
CA ARG A 274 -19.51 6.35 9.66
C ARG A 274 -20.71 6.45 8.73
N LEU A 275 -20.77 7.48 7.88
CA LEU A 275 -21.81 7.62 6.86
C LEU A 275 -21.50 6.77 5.62
N THR A 276 -20.23 6.62 5.28
CA THR A 276 -19.77 5.90 4.09
C THR A 276 -19.51 4.41 4.34
N GLN A 277 -19.12 4.07 5.57
CA GLN A 277 -18.94 2.71 6.06
C GLN A 277 -19.67 2.56 7.40
N PRO A 278 -21.00 2.38 7.38
CA PRO A 278 -21.75 2.16 8.61
C PRO A 278 -21.24 0.88 9.29
N GLY A 279 -20.91 0.98 10.57
CA GLY A 279 -20.54 -0.16 11.39
C GLY A 279 -21.73 -1.10 11.68
N PRO A 280 -21.51 -2.19 12.43
CA PRO A 280 -22.57 -3.11 12.86
C PRO A 280 -23.68 -2.43 13.67
N GLU A 281 -23.36 -1.31 14.34
CA GLU A 281 -24.29 -0.53 15.17
C GLU A 281 -24.36 0.91 14.65
N PRO A 282 -25.16 1.17 13.60
CA PRO A 282 -25.26 2.51 13.04
C PRO A 282 -25.72 3.54 14.08
N GLY A 283 -24.98 4.64 14.20
CA GLY A 283 -25.30 5.72 15.14
C GLY A 283 -24.83 5.50 16.58
N CYS A 284 -24.08 4.42 16.87
CA CYS A 284 -23.44 4.25 18.17
C CYS A 284 -22.43 5.37 18.47
N LEU A 285 -22.23 5.64 19.76
CA LEU A 285 -21.28 6.63 20.24
C LEU A 285 -19.85 6.07 20.24
N PRO A 286 -18.83 6.91 19.94
CA PRO A 286 -17.44 6.49 20.07
C PRO A 286 -17.14 6.08 21.53
N PRO A 287 -16.20 5.14 21.75
CA PRO A 287 -15.79 4.74 23.09
C PRO A 287 -15.10 5.90 23.83
N PRO A 288 -15.13 5.90 25.18
CA PRO A 288 -14.34 6.82 25.97
C PRO A 288 -12.85 6.72 25.59
N PRO A 289 -12.12 7.85 25.54
CA PRO A 289 -10.69 7.87 25.21
C PRO A 289 -9.80 7.01 26.12
N GLU A 290 -10.22 6.77 27.37
CA GLU A 290 -9.54 5.91 28.35
C GLU A 290 -9.56 4.44 27.97
N GLU A 291 -10.48 4.05 27.08
CA GLU A 291 -10.70 2.67 26.69
C GLU A 291 -10.04 2.29 25.36
N LEU A 292 -9.41 3.25 24.68
CA LEU A 292 -8.69 3.02 23.44
C LEU A 292 -7.36 2.33 23.73
N VAL A 293 -7.13 1.19 23.09
CA VAL A 293 -5.91 0.38 23.28
C VAL A 293 -5.25 0.06 21.95
N ALA A 294 -3.94 0.33 21.83
CA ALA A 294 -3.22 0.08 20.60
C ALA A 294 -2.79 -1.39 20.45
N CYS A 295 -2.32 -2.01 21.53
CA CYS A 295 -1.87 -3.39 21.55
C CYS A 295 -2.46 -4.11 22.77
N PRO A 296 -2.94 -5.36 22.65
CA PRO A 296 -2.99 -6.20 21.45
C PRO A 296 -4.12 -5.81 20.46
N ARG A 297 -4.19 -6.46 19.28
CA ARG A 297 -5.16 -6.11 18.21
C ARG A 297 -6.61 -6.56 18.52
N GLN A 298 -6.73 -7.55 19.41
CA GLN A 298 -7.99 -8.22 19.76
C GLN A 298 -8.80 -7.47 20.82
N VAL A 299 -8.27 -6.37 21.35
CA VAL A 299 -8.96 -5.48 22.29
C VAL A 299 -10.27 -4.96 21.73
N LYS A 300 -11.22 -4.64 22.62
CA LYS A 300 -12.58 -4.21 22.26
C LYS A 300 -12.61 -2.89 21.49
N HIS A 301 -11.73 -1.94 21.85
CA HIS A 301 -11.59 -0.64 21.20
C HIS A 301 -10.15 -0.45 20.74
N TRP A 302 -9.86 -0.91 19.53
CA TRP A 302 -8.51 -0.94 18.99
C TRP A 302 -8.18 0.39 18.31
N ILE A 303 -7.06 1.01 18.69
CA ILE A 303 -6.57 2.25 18.07
C ILE A 303 -5.28 2.04 17.30
N VAL A 304 -5.19 2.61 16.10
CA VAL A 304 -3.99 2.60 15.26
C VAL A 304 -3.64 4.03 14.89
N ASN A 305 -2.34 4.35 14.87
CA ASN A 305 -1.82 5.59 14.33
C ASN A 305 -0.55 5.32 13.51
N SER A 306 0.02 6.37 12.93
CA SER A 306 1.24 6.28 12.13
C SER A 306 2.40 5.59 12.86
N HIS A 307 2.54 5.81 14.18
CA HIS A 307 3.61 5.23 14.98
C HIS A 307 3.37 3.77 15.35
N THR A 308 2.11 3.38 15.60
CA THR A 308 1.76 2.00 15.98
C THR A 308 1.54 1.11 14.77
N ALA A 309 1.41 1.66 13.57
CA ALA A 309 1.24 0.93 12.32
C ALA A 309 2.26 -0.20 12.14
N LYS A 310 3.53 0.00 12.54
CA LYS A 310 4.57 -1.04 12.46
C LYS A 310 4.28 -2.30 13.30
N PHE A 311 3.50 -2.20 14.37
CA PHE A 311 3.08 -3.35 15.17
C PHE A 311 1.90 -4.10 14.52
N HIS A 312 1.22 -3.47 13.58
CA HIS A 312 -0.08 -3.93 13.08
C HIS A 312 -0.09 -4.26 11.59
N LEU A 313 0.79 -3.64 10.82
CA LEU A 313 0.86 -3.72 9.36
C LEU A 313 2.24 -4.21 8.88
N SER A 314 2.96 -4.94 9.73
CA SER A 314 4.24 -5.59 9.41
C SER A 314 4.06 -6.98 8.78
N HIS A 315 5.09 -7.83 8.79
CA HIS A 315 5.06 -9.16 8.15
C HIS A 315 3.85 -10.02 8.50
N GLY A 316 3.34 -9.96 9.74
CA GLY A 316 2.14 -10.72 10.08
C GLY A 316 0.89 -10.28 9.29
N PHE A 317 0.81 -9.00 8.92
CA PHE A 317 -0.23 -8.48 8.02
C PHE A 317 -0.01 -8.98 6.60
N GLU A 318 1.22 -8.86 6.08
CA GLU A 318 1.58 -9.32 4.75
C GLU A 318 1.24 -10.82 4.59
N ASP A 319 1.71 -11.66 5.50
CA ASP A 319 1.46 -13.11 5.49
C ASP A 319 -0.05 -13.47 5.50
N GLN A 320 -0.88 -12.63 6.12
CA GLN A 320 -2.32 -12.88 6.27
C GLN A 320 -3.13 -12.40 5.06
N TYR A 321 -2.72 -11.31 4.42
CA TYR A 321 -3.53 -10.63 3.40
C TYR A 321 -2.94 -10.68 2.01
N GLU A 322 -1.69 -11.11 1.85
CA GLU A 322 -1.15 -11.40 0.54
C GLU A 322 -1.61 -12.78 0.03
N ASP A 323 -1.60 -12.95 -1.28
CA ASP A 323 -1.76 -14.27 -1.89
C ASP A 323 -0.45 -15.05 -1.76
N ALA A 324 -0.41 -15.98 -0.81
CA ALA A 324 0.76 -16.83 -0.56
C ALA A 324 1.13 -17.75 -1.74
N TYR A 325 0.21 -17.98 -2.69
CA TYR A 325 0.45 -18.84 -3.86
C TYR A 325 0.88 -18.05 -5.11
N ALA A 326 0.68 -16.74 -5.10
CA ALA A 326 1.14 -15.85 -6.14
C ALA A 326 2.64 -15.52 -5.99
N ARG A 327 3.21 -14.90 -7.02
CA ARG A 327 4.62 -14.46 -7.04
C ARG A 327 4.71 -12.95 -7.13
N ASN A 328 5.73 -12.38 -6.50
CA ASN A 328 6.06 -10.96 -6.60
C ASN A 328 4.85 -10.05 -6.41
N LEU A 329 4.57 -9.14 -7.35
CA LEU A 329 3.50 -8.16 -7.22
C LEU A 329 2.11 -8.80 -7.17
N ASN A 330 1.88 -9.94 -7.83
CA ASN A 330 0.59 -10.65 -7.78
C ASN A 330 0.18 -11.02 -6.34
N ARG A 331 1.14 -11.22 -5.43
CA ARG A 331 0.86 -11.47 -4.00
C ARG A 331 0.09 -10.33 -3.36
N LEU A 332 0.34 -9.10 -3.80
CA LEU A 332 -0.21 -7.89 -3.20
C LEU A 332 -1.60 -7.52 -3.75
N LYS A 333 -2.13 -8.28 -4.71
CA LYS A 333 -3.44 -8.01 -5.31
C LYS A 333 -4.58 -7.90 -4.29
N PRO A 334 -4.70 -8.78 -3.27
CA PRO A 334 -5.78 -8.65 -2.30
C PRO A 334 -5.64 -7.40 -1.42
N ILE A 335 -4.41 -7.03 -1.03
CA ILE A 335 -4.12 -5.80 -0.28
C ILE A 335 -4.48 -4.56 -1.11
N PHE A 336 -4.14 -4.57 -2.41
CA PHE A 336 -4.51 -3.50 -3.35
C PHE A 336 -6.02 -3.32 -3.46
N LEU A 337 -6.76 -4.40 -3.67
CA LEU A 337 -8.21 -4.32 -3.86
C LEU A 337 -8.92 -3.76 -2.62
N ARG A 338 -8.48 -4.19 -1.42
CA ARG A 338 -8.98 -3.68 -0.13
C ARG A 338 -8.72 -2.19 0.05
N ALA A 339 -7.50 -1.75 -0.29
CA ALA A 339 -7.11 -0.35 -0.21
C ALA A 339 -7.92 0.52 -1.18
N SER A 340 -8.05 0.05 -2.43
CA SER A 340 -8.80 0.72 -3.49
C SER A 340 -10.27 0.88 -3.10
N GLU A 341 -10.89 -0.17 -2.57
CA GLU A 341 -12.27 -0.12 -2.05
C GLU A 341 -12.40 0.92 -0.91
N SER A 342 -11.49 0.92 0.06
CA SER A 342 -11.55 1.88 1.17
C SER A 342 -11.39 3.34 0.73
N LEU A 343 -10.49 3.63 -0.22
CA LEU A 343 -10.30 5.01 -0.71
C LEU A 343 -11.46 5.50 -1.57
N THR A 344 -12.10 4.62 -2.32
CA THR A 344 -13.21 4.98 -3.21
C THR A 344 -14.54 5.05 -2.46
N GLN A 345 -14.78 4.12 -1.53
CA GLN A 345 -16.06 3.98 -0.86
C GLN A 345 -16.07 4.66 0.51
N THR A 346 -15.05 4.44 1.34
CA THR A 346 -15.03 4.92 2.74
C THR A 346 -14.51 6.35 2.85
N ILE A 347 -13.35 6.63 2.27
CA ILE A 347 -12.67 7.92 2.42
C ILE A 347 -13.08 8.86 1.29
N ARG A 348 -14.20 9.55 1.46
CA ARG A 348 -14.75 10.47 0.45
C ARG A 348 -14.45 11.93 0.79
N PRO A 349 -14.12 12.80 -0.19
CA PRO A 349 -13.89 14.21 0.05
C PRO A 349 -15.12 14.90 0.64
N SER A 350 -14.89 15.93 1.46
CA SER A 350 -15.94 16.83 1.94
C SER A 350 -16.64 17.52 0.76
N VAL A 351 -17.85 18.04 0.98
CA VAL A 351 -18.62 18.74 -0.08
C VAL A 351 -17.79 19.85 -0.73
N LYS A 352 -17.02 20.59 0.07
CA LYS A 352 -16.13 21.66 -0.42
C LYS A 352 -14.99 21.12 -1.28
N ASN A 353 -14.32 20.05 -0.86
CA ASN A 353 -13.22 19.47 -1.63
C ASN A 353 -13.72 18.78 -2.90
N ALA A 354 -14.86 18.10 -2.84
CA ALA A 354 -15.51 17.52 -4.01
C ALA A 354 -15.91 18.58 -5.04
N ALA A 355 -16.34 19.77 -4.60
CA ALA A 355 -16.62 20.89 -5.49
C ALA A 355 -15.36 21.43 -6.18
N LEU A 356 -14.27 21.59 -5.43
CA LEU A 356 -12.98 22.04 -5.99
C LEU A 356 -12.43 21.04 -7.02
N ILE A 357 -12.46 19.73 -6.71
CA ILE A 357 -12.06 18.68 -7.64
C ILE A 357 -12.88 18.73 -8.92
N ALA A 358 -14.21 18.87 -8.79
CA ALA A 358 -15.11 18.96 -9.94
C ALA A 358 -14.87 20.24 -10.77
N GLU A 359 -14.58 21.37 -10.13
CA GLU A 359 -14.22 22.63 -10.79
C GLU A 359 -12.92 22.48 -11.60
N THR A 360 -11.88 21.91 -11.01
CA THR A 360 -10.60 21.67 -11.70
C THR A 360 -10.75 20.70 -12.87
N ARG A 361 -11.51 19.60 -12.70
CA ARG A 361 -11.81 18.67 -13.80
C ARG A 361 -12.57 19.34 -14.93
N LYS A 362 -13.49 20.26 -14.62
CA LYS A 362 -14.23 21.03 -15.63
C LYS A 362 -13.32 21.96 -16.43
N GLU A 363 -12.37 22.64 -15.78
CA GLU A 363 -11.35 23.44 -16.50
C GLU A 363 -10.52 22.54 -17.42
N LEU A 364 -10.08 21.39 -16.92
CA LEU A 364 -9.30 20.44 -17.70
C LEU A 364 -10.10 19.87 -18.89
N GLN A 365 -11.39 19.57 -18.70
CA GLN A 365 -12.28 19.10 -19.76
C GLN A 365 -12.42 20.14 -20.89
N GLN A 366 -12.47 21.43 -20.57
CA GLN A 366 -12.52 22.49 -21.58
C GLN A 366 -11.24 22.55 -22.42
N ILE A 367 -10.10 22.20 -21.83
CA ILE A 367 -8.81 22.11 -22.53
C ILE A 367 -8.79 20.86 -23.43
N VAL A 368 -9.27 19.72 -22.93
CA VAL A 368 -9.24 18.45 -23.67
C VAL A 368 -10.29 18.41 -24.80
N THR A 369 -11.52 18.89 -24.58
CA THR A 369 -12.62 18.83 -25.58
C THR A 369 -12.43 19.73 -26.81
N GLY A 370 -11.40 20.59 -26.81
CA GLY A 370 -10.89 21.21 -28.04
C GLY A 370 -10.24 20.20 -29.01
N SER A 371 -10.09 18.94 -28.60
CA SER A 371 -9.43 17.83 -29.29
C SER A 371 -10.37 16.61 -29.20
N SER A 372 -10.87 16.07 -30.32
CA SER A 372 -11.86 14.96 -30.32
C SER A 372 -11.20 13.62 -29.96
N PRO A 373 -11.67 12.84 -28.94
CA PRO A 373 -12.71 11.79 -29.11
C PRO A 373 -13.63 11.68 -27.84
N PRO A 374 -14.49 10.64 -27.62
CA PRO A 374 -15.67 10.73 -26.74
C PRO A 374 -15.39 10.69 -25.23
N PHE A 375 -14.15 10.39 -24.81
CA PHE A 375 -13.71 10.47 -23.42
C PHE A 375 -12.38 11.23 -23.37
N ALA A 376 -12.35 12.30 -22.59
CA ALA A 376 -11.21 13.18 -22.47
C ALA A 376 -10.25 12.64 -21.39
N THR A 377 -9.18 11.96 -21.82
CA THR A 377 -8.12 11.45 -20.94
C THR A 377 -6.86 12.33 -20.97
N TYR A 378 -6.01 12.19 -19.95
CA TYR A 378 -4.75 12.92 -19.84
C TYR A 378 -3.68 12.10 -19.11
N ILE A 379 -2.44 12.58 -19.10
CA ILE A 379 -1.33 11.98 -18.34
C ILE A 379 -1.20 12.73 -17.01
N GLY A 380 -1.27 12.02 -15.88
CA GLY A 380 -0.98 12.56 -14.56
C GLY A 380 0.52 12.45 -14.24
N VAL A 381 1.15 13.54 -13.79
CA VAL A 381 2.56 13.57 -13.42
C VAL A 381 2.68 14.10 -11.99
N HIS A 382 3.36 13.34 -11.13
CA HIS A 382 3.67 13.77 -9.77
C HIS A 382 5.18 13.83 -9.54
N ILE A 383 5.68 15.05 -9.35
CA ILE A 383 7.10 15.32 -9.08
C ILE A 383 7.24 15.60 -7.59
N ARG A 384 7.99 14.74 -6.88
CA ARG A 384 8.27 14.95 -5.45
C ARG A 384 9.65 15.57 -5.25
N ARG A 385 9.71 16.70 -4.54
CA ARG A 385 10.91 17.42 -4.12
C ARG A 385 10.90 17.55 -2.59
N GLY A 386 11.02 18.76 -2.07
CA GLY A 386 10.84 19.06 -0.64
C GLY A 386 11.79 18.26 0.25
N ASP A 387 11.26 17.68 1.33
CA ASP A 387 12.02 16.85 2.27
C ASP A 387 12.24 15.38 1.84
N GLN A 388 11.82 14.97 0.63
CA GLN A 388 11.97 13.59 0.16
C GLN A 388 12.93 13.49 -1.01
N SER A 389 13.98 12.67 -0.86
CA SER A 389 14.96 12.38 -1.91
C SER A 389 14.61 11.13 -2.72
N ALA A 390 15.23 10.97 -3.89
CA ALA A 390 15.08 9.75 -4.69
C ALA A 390 15.64 8.54 -3.93
N LYS A 391 14.94 7.41 -3.98
CA LYS A 391 15.37 6.20 -3.28
C LYS A 391 16.53 5.52 -4.01
N PHE A 392 16.53 5.55 -5.35
CA PHE A 392 17.49 4.80 -6.16
C PHE A 392 18.25 5.70 -7.13
N THR A 393 17.52 6.44 -7.98
CA THR A 393 18.13 7.26 -9.03
C THR A 393 18.28 8.69 -8.56
N LYS A 394 19.46 9.02 -8.02
CA LYS A 394 19.78 10.37 -7.54
C LYS A 394 20.49 11.18 -8.62
N GLY A 395 19.91 12.34 -8.95
CA GLY A 395 20.61 13.41 -9.66
C GLY A 395 21.57 14.16 -8.74
N VAL A 396 22.14 15.26 -9.24
CA VAL A 396 23.12 16.10 -8.51
C VAL A 396 22.58 16.57 -7.16
N GLU A 397 21.27 16.85 -7.08
CA GLU A 397 20.59 17.37 -5.89
C GLU A 397 19.92 16.28 -5.04
N GLY A 398 20.18 15.00 -5.32
CA GLY A 398 19.56 13.89 -4.59
C GLY A 398 18.12 13.56 -5.01
N TYR A 399 17.54 14.30 -5.97
CA TYR A 399 16.22 14.04 -6.54
C TYR A 399 16.32 13.32 -7.89
N VAL A 400 15.22 12.74 -8.36
CA VAL A 400 15.14 12.21 -9.73
C VAL A 400 15.20 13.40 -10.72
N PRO A 401 16.10 13.37 -11.73
CA PRO A 401 16.17 14.41 -12.76
C PRO A 401 14.83 14.65 -13.47
N ILE A 402 14.48 15.91 -13.77
CA ILE A 402 13.20 16.27 -14.41
C ILE A 402 13.11 15.67 -15.81
N GLU A 403 14.24 15.54 -16.49
CA GLU A 403 14.41 14.95 -17.81
C GLU A 403 13.84 13.52 -17.85
N ASN A 404 14.02 12.74 -16.77
CA ASN A 404 13.45 11.39 -16.70
C ASN A 404 11.92 11.40 -16.70
N PHE A 405 11.27 12.42 -16.10
CA PHE A 405 9.82 12.56 -16.17
C PHE A 405 9.38 12.95 -17.58
N VAL A 406 10.08 13.89 -18.20
CA VAL A 406 9.79 14.35 -19.58
C VAL A 406 9.92 13.21 -20.58
N ASP A 407 10.99 12.42 -20.48
CA ASP A 407 11.24 11.28 -21.37
C ASP A 407 10.18 10.18 -21.19
N GLU A 408 9.78 9.89 -19.95
CA GLU A 408 8.72 8.89 -19.71
C GLU A 408 7.36 9.40 -20.21
N VAL A 409 7.04 10.69 -20.06
CA VAL A 409 5.80 11.29 -20.58
C VAL A 409 5.72 11.20 -22.11
N LYS A 410 6.83 11.45 -22.81
CA LYS A 410 6.88 11.23 -24.27
C LYS A 410 6.70 9.76 -24.62
N GLY A 411 7.40 8.88 -23.90
CA GLY A 411 7.23 7.44 -24.10
C GLY A 411 5.79 6.97 -23.86
N VAL A 412 5.05 7.59 -22.93
CA VAL A 412 3.61 7.34 -22.71
C VAL A 412 2.78 7.86 -23.88
N GLN A 413 3.04 9.07 -24.36
CA GLN A 413 2.37 9.63 -25.52
C GLN A 413 2.51 8.70 -26.72
N ASP A 414 3.75 8.31 -27.05
CA ASP A 414 4.05 7.42 -28.18
C ASP A 414 3.38 6.04 -28.06
N ARG A 415 3.19 5.53 -26.83
CA ARG A 415 2.61 4.21 -26.57
C ARG A 415 1.09 4.18 -26.59
N PHE A 416 0.44 5.20 -26.05
CA PHE A 416 -0.99 5.13 -25.71
C PHE A 416 -1.86 6.16 -26.42
N PHE A 417 -1.27 7.22 -26.97
CA PHE A 417 -2.00 8.30 -27.62
C PHE A 417 -1.78 8.24 -29.14
N ALA A 418 -2.82 8.58 -29.92
CA ALA A 418 -2.72 8.55 -31.37
C ALA A 418 -1.85 9.70 -31.88
N GLU A 419 -1.09 9.44 -32.94
CA GLU A 419 -0.32 10.48 -33.64
C GLU A 419 -1.23 11.64 -34.08
N GLY A 420 -0.80 12.86 -33.79
CA GLY A 420 -1.52 14.10 -34.12
C GLY A 420 -2.57 14.53 -33.10
N ASP A 421 -2.83 13.74 -32.05
CA ASP A 421 -3.72 14.15 -30.96
C ASP A 421 -2.98 15.04 -29.95
N THR A 422 -3.64 16.13 -29.55
CA THR A 422 -3.16 16.97 -28.46
C THR A 422 -3.26 16.18 -27.15
N THR A 423 -2.12 15.85 -26.56
CA THR A 423 -2.08 15.13 -25.28
C THR A 423 -1.93 16.12 -24.14
N ILE A 424 -2.86 16.06 -23.17
CA ILE A 424 -2.81 16.90 -21.98
C ILE A 424 -2.03 16.20 -20.87
N VAL A 425 -1.21 16.96 -20.16
CA VAL A 425 -0.41 16.51 -19.03
C VAL A 425 -0.78 17.33 -17.79
N TYR A 426 -1.45 16.71 -16.82
CA TYR A 426 -1.65 17.31 -15.51
C TYR A 426 -0.38 17.10 -14.68
N VAL A 427 0.31 18.18 -14.30
CA VAL A 427 1.52 18.12 -13.50
C VAL A 427 1.29 18.71 -12.12
N ALA A 428 1.63 17.94 -11.09
CA ALA A 428 1.65 18.41 -9.71
C ALA A 428 3.00 18.14 -9.06
N SER A 429 3.40 19.09 -8.23
CA SER A 429 4.65 19.07 -7.49
C SER A 429 4.45 19.84 -6.21
N ASP A 430 5.17 19.43 -5.18
CA ASP A 430 5.29 20.22 -3.96
C ASP A 430 6.18 21.45 -4.14
N ASP A 431 7.01 21.49 -5.18
CA ASP A 431 7.87 22.62 -5.54
C ASP A 431 7.46 23.25 -6.89
N PRO A 432 7.09 24.55 -6.93
CA PRO A 432 6.70 25.23 -8.16
C PRO A 432 7.83 25.32 -9.20
N LEU A 433 9.10 25.41 -8.78
CA LEU A 433 10.23 25.48 -9.72
C LEU A 433 10.38 24.19 -10.52
N ALA A 434 10.04 23.05 -9.91
CA ALA A 434 10.03 21.76 -10.60
C ALA A 434 8.91 21.69 -11.66
N ILE A 435 7.77 22.34 -11.43
CA ILE A 435 6.69 22.46 -12.43
C ILE A 435 7.17 23.30 -13.61
N GLU A 436 7.74 24.47 -13.35
CA GLU A 436 8.26 25.37 -14.38
C GLU A 436 9.35 24.70 -15.22
N SER A 437 10.30 24.02 -14.56
CA SER A 437 11.38 23.28 -15.22
C SER A 437 10.83 22.17 -16.10
N PHE A 438 9.85 21.40 -15.61
CA PHE A 438 9.18 20.36 -16.39
C PHE A 438 8.48 20.92 -17.61
N LYS A 439 7.73 22.02 -17.46
CA LYS A 439 7.05 22.70 -18.57
C LYS A 439 8.01 23.22 -19.65
N SER A 440 9.12 23.83 -19.22
CA SER A 440 10.15 24.34 -20.13
C SER A 440 10.75 23.20 -20.96
N LEU A 441 11.21 22.14 -20.29
CA LEU A 441 11.86 21.00 -20.96
C LEU A 441 10.89 20.25 -21.90
N LEU A 442 9.62 20.12 -21.51
CA LEU A 442 8.60 19.52 -22.36
C LEU A 442 8.36 20.36 -23.62
N SER A 443 8.32 21.68 -23.49
CA SER A 443 8.13 22.62 -24.60
C SER A 443 9.35 22.66 -25.52
N ASP A 444 10.55 22.76 -24.97
CA ASP A 444 11.81 22.82 -25.74
C ASP A 444 11.99 21.56 -26.59
N SER A 445 11.67 20.40 -26.02
CA SER A 445 11.81 19.13 -26.74
C SER A 445 10.72 18.90 -27.78
N SER A 446 9.50 19.40 -27.57
CA SER A 446 8.43 19.35 -28.58
C SER A 446 8.74 20.18 -29.84
N SER A 447 9.59 21.21 -29.72
CA SER A 447 10.01 22.03 -30.87
C SER A 447 10.96 21.32 -31.84
N SER A 448 11.51 20.17 -31.43
CA SER A 448 12.51 19.39 -32.19
C SER A 448 11.93 18.18 -32.93
N SER A 449 10.72 17.73 -32.58
CA SER A 449 10.02 16.65 -33.30
C SER A 449 9.14 17.24 -34.39
N SER A 450 9.41 16.87 -35.64
CA SER A 450 8.63 17.27 -36.82
C SER A 450 7.21 16.67 -36.89
N SER A 451 6.80 15.88 -35.89
CA SER A 451 5.44 15.38 -35.76
C SER A 451 4.56 16.40 -35.03
N ALA A 452 3.31 16.53 -35.47
CA ALA A 452 2.33 17.51 -35.00
C ALA A 452 1.78 17.21 -33.58
N ASP A 453 2.58 16.54 -32.75
CA ASP A 453 2.19 16.06 -31.43
C ASP A 453 2.34 17.17 -30.40
N SER A 454 1.28 17.95 -30.18
CA SER A 454 1.33 19.02 -29.18
C SER A 454 1.01 18.47 -27.78
N LEU A 455 2.04 18.30 -26.95
CA LEU A 455 1.88 18.13 -25.50
C LEU A 455 1.50 19.48 -24.87
N LYS A 456 0.44 19.51 -24.07
CA LYS A 456 0.05 20.70 -23.29
C LYS A 456 0.01 20.36 -21.82
N THR A 457 0.58 21.23 -20.99
CA THR A 457 0.63 21.05 -19.54
C THR A 457 -0.46 21.85 -18.84
N PHE A 458 -0.96 21.32 -17.73
CA PHE A 458 -1.84 22.04 -16.81
C PHE A 458 -1.46 21.71 -15.36
N SER A 459 -1.49 22.68 -14.47
CA SER A 459 -1.38 22.52 -13.02
C SER A 459 -2.32 23.48 -12.29
N LEU A 460 -2.47 23.33 -10.97
CA LEU A 460 -3.26 24.28 -10.18
C LEU A 460 -2.78 25.73 -10.31
N HIS A 461 -1.48 25.96 -10.55
CA HIS A 461 -0.94 27.30 -10.79
C HIS A 461 -1.48 27.94 -12.07
N ASP A 462 -1.88 27.14 -13.07
CA ASP A 462 -2.40 27.61 -14.36
C ASP A 462 -3.93 27.80 -14.34
N SER A 463 -4.60 27.42 -13.26
CA SER A 463 -6.06 27.44 -13.20
C SER A 463 -6.63 28.82 -13.47
N SER A 464 -7.78 28.91 -14.16
CA SER A 464 -8.45 30.19 -14.41
C SER A 464 -9.11 30.75 -13.14
N SER A 465 -9.50 29.86 -12.24
CA SER A 465 -10.07 30.16 -10.93
C SER A 465 -9.02 30.70 -9.94
N ALA A 466 -9.24 31.91 -9.43
CA ALA A 466 -8.37 32.48 -8.41
C ALA A 466 -8.35 31.65 -7.11
N THR A 467 -9.48 30.99 -6.80
CA THR A 467 -9.58 30.11 -5.63
C THR A 467 -8.71 28.86 -5.79
N LEU A 468 -8.72 28.22 -6.98
CA LEU A 468 -7.87 27.06 -7.25
C LEU A 468 -6.39 27.42 -7.27
N ARG A 469 -6.01 28.54 -7.92
CA ARG A 469 -4.62 29.02 -7.90
C ARG A 469 -4.10 29.28 -6.50
N ALA A 470 -4.94 29.78 -5.60
CA ALA A 470 -4.57 30.03 -4.21
C ALA A 470 -4.32 28.74 -3.39
N LEU A 471 -4.74 27.58 -3.89
CA LEU A 471 -4.48 26.28 -3.26
C LEU A 471 -3.15 25.65 -3.69
N ALA A 472 -2.54 26.16 -4.77
CA ALA A 472 -1.31 25.61 -5.30
C ALA A 472 -0.14 25.81 -4.31
N SER A 473 0.81 24.86 -4.29
CA SER A 473 1.92 24.90 -3.34
C SER A 473 2.81 26.13 -3.57
N PRO A 474 3.03 26.99 -2.57
CA PRO A 474 3.85 28.18 -2.75
C PRO A 474 5.35 27.89 -2.74
N LYS A 475 5.77 26.76 -2.14
CA LYS A 475 7.17 26.33 -1.99
C LYS A 475 7.24 24.84 -1.74
N GLY A 476 8.42 24.25 -1.94
CA GLY A 476 8.73 22.85 -1.61
C GLY A 476 8.19 22.40 -0.24
N TYR A 477 7.60 21.21 -0.19
CA TYR A 477 6.98 20.69 1.02
C TYR A 477 8.00 20.06 1.96
N ILE A 478 8.07 20.59 3.18
CA ILE A 478 8.89 20.04 4.26
C ILE A 478 7.98 19.76 5.46
N GLN A 479 7.88 18.50 5.87
CA GLN A 479 6.93 18.05 6.90
C GLN A 479 7.19 18.71 8.26
N THR A 480 8.46 18.92 8.62
CA THR A 480 8.84 19.59 9.88
C THR A 480 8.44 21.06 9.88
N GLU A 481 8.63 21.77 8.77
CA GLU A 481 8.20 23.16 8.60
C GLU A 481 6.68 23.30 8.58
N PHE A 482 5.97 22.34 7.96
CA PHE A 482 4.51 22.35 7.92
C PHE A 482 3.89 22.32 9.32
N GLY A 483 4.46 21.48 10.22
CA GLY A 483 4.05 21.43 11.62
C GLY A 483 4.44 22.68 12.41
N ALA A 484 5.54 23.33 12.03
CA ALA A 484 6.15 24.46 12.72
C ALA A 484 5.89 25.83 12.07
N LEU A 485 4.94 25.94 11.13
CA LEU A 485 4.64 27.21 10.43
C LEU A 485 4.53 28.35 11.46
N PRO A 486 5.34 29.42 11.38
CA PRO A 486 5.39 30.40 12.46
C PRO A 486 4.02 31.04 12.73
N GLU A 487 3.71 31.23 14.02
CA GLU A 487 2.63 32.10 14.46
C GLU A 487 2.95 33.51 13.98
N GLU A 488 2.24 33.93 12.93
CA GLU A 488 2.21 35.30 12.43
C GLU A 488 3.49 35.83 11.75
N THR A 489 3.32 36.32 10.53
CA THR A 489 4.02 37.53 10.11
C THR A 489 3.03 38.65 10.39
N GLU A 490 3.38 39.61 11.26
CA GLU A 490 2.53 40.75 11.61
C GLU A 490 1.92 41.35 10.32
N GLY A 491 0.58 41.28 10.19
CA GLY A 491 -0.16 41.86 9.06
C GLY A 491 -0.94 40.90 8.15
N SER A 492 -0.98 39.58 8.40
CA SER A 492 -1.88 38.66 7.66
C SER A 492 -3.09 38.24 8.50
N ASP A 493 -4.30 38.58 8.07
CA ASP A 493 -5.58 38.26 8.76
C ASP A 493 -5.93 36.75 8.79
N VAL A 494 -5.12 35.87 8.18
CA VAL A 494 -5.41 34.44 8.05
C VAL A 494 -4.65 33.63 9.11
N SER A 495 -5.40 32.87 9.90
CA SER A 495 -4.84 32.01 10.95
C SER A 495 -3.95 30.90 10.38
N GLN A 496 -3.02 30.41 11.20
CA GLN A 496 -2.12 29.31 10.82
C GLN A 496 -2.89 28.03 10.45
N GLU A 497 -3.95 27.71 11.19
CA GLU A 497 -4.81 26.56 10.94
C GLU A 497 -5.48 26.67 9.56
N GLU A 498 -6.03 27.83 9.21
CA GLU A 498 -6.62 28.06 7.90
C GLU A 498 -5.61 27.91 6.76
N LYS A 499 -4.36 28.37 6.95
CA LYS A 499 -3.28 28.16 5.97
C LYS A 499 -2.99 26.66 5.78
N ARG A 500 -2.89 25.88 6.85
CA ARG A 500 -2.66 24.42 6.77
C ARG A 500 -3.84 23.69 6.12
N VAL A 501 -5.07 24.10 6.42
CA VAL A 501 -6.29 23.58 5.80
C VAL A 501 -6.30 23.88 4.29
N ALA A 502 -5.90 25.10 3.88
CA ALA A 502 -5.79 25.48 2.47
C ALA A 502 -4.73 24.67 1.72
N LEU A 503 -3.52 24.53 2.28
CA LEU A 503 -2.46 23.72 1.68
C LEU A 503 -2.84 22.24 1.59
N THR A 504 -3.47 21.71 2.63
CA THR A 504 -3.98 20.31 2.63
C THR A 504 -5.04 20.12 1.56
N ARG A 505 -5.92 21.13 1.34
CA ARG A 505 -6.88 21.14 0.24
C ARG A 505 -6.22 21.08 -1.12
N GLY A 506 -5.17 21.87 -1.35
CA GLY A 506 -4.40 21.83 -2.61
C GLY A 506 -3.91 20.42 -2.92
N VAL A 507 -3.26 19.77 -1.95
CA VAL A 507 -2.76 18.40 -2.11
C VAL A 507 -3.89 17.38 -2.35
N ILE A 508 -5.07 17.56 -1.74
CA ILE A 508 -6.23 16.69 -2.00
C ILE A 508 -6.70 16.84 -3.46
N VAL A 509 -6.74 18.07 -3.98
CA VAL A 509 -7.10 18.32 -5.38
C VAL A 509 -6.04 17.72 -6.29
N ASP A 510 -4.76 18.01 -6.07
CA ASP A 510 -3.66 17.43 -6.86
C ASP A 510 -3.67 15.91 -6.85
N LEU A 511 -3.87 15.28 -5.69
CA LEU A 511 -4.01 13.83 -5.57
C LEU A 511 -5.18 13.32 -6.42
N ALA A 512 -6.34 13.97 -6.38
CA ALA A 512 -7.51 13.58 -7.16
C ALA A 512 -7.28 13.68 -8.67
N LEU A 513 -6.58 14.72 -9.12
CA LEU A 513 -6.30 14.95 -10.54
C LEU A 513 -5.15 14.08 -11.05
N ILE A 514 -4.09 13.85 -10.27
CA ILE A 514 -3.02 12.92 -10.66
C ILE A 514 -3.53 11.49 -10.74
N SER A 515 -4.32 11.05 -9.76
CA SER A 515 -4.67 9.64 -9.61
C SER A 515 -6.01 9.23 -10.25
N GLY A 516 -6.92 10.18 -10.46
CA GLY A 516 -8.30 9.86 -10.81
C GLY A 516 -9.15 9.42 -9.60
N LEU A 517 -8.70 9.65 -8.36
CA LEU A 517 -9.51 9.40 -7.16
C LEU A 517 -10.80 10.24 -7.16
N TRP A 518 -11.88 9.65 -6.64
CA TRP A 518 -13.16 10.32 -6.40
C TRP A 518 -13.83 10.90 -7.66
N LEU A 519 -13.84 10.14 -8.76
CA LEU A 519 -14.73 10.39 -9.89
C LEU A 519 -16.19 10.21 -9.45
N LYS A 520 -17.09 11.11 -9.88
CA LYS A 520 -18.53 10.94 -9.61
C LYS A 520 -19.16 9.96 -10.59
N ASP A 521 -18.88 10.15 -11.88
CA ASP A 521 -19.39 9.34 -12.98
C ASP A 521 -18.22 8.95 -13.89
N GLU A 522 -17.93 7.64 -13.99
CA GLU A 522 -16.78 7.13 -14.75
C GLU A 522 -16.83 7.44 -16.26
N ASN A 523 -18.01 7.77 -16.79
CA ASN A 523 -18.24 7.99 -18.21
C ASN A 523 -18.24 9.48 -18.62
N ASP A 524 -18.39 10.41 -17.68
CA ASP A 524 -18.64 11.82 -18.00
C ASP A 524 -17.54 12.78 -17.50
N GLU A 525 -16.67 12.34 -16.59
CA GLU A 525 -15.56 13.13 -16.07
C GLU A 525 -14.22 12.78 -16.73
N VAL A 526 -13.39 13.81 -16.94
CA VAL A 526 -12.00 13.63 -17.35
C VAL A 526 -11.21 12.91 -16.29
N ARG A 527 -10.35 11.97 -16.72
CA ARG A 527 -9.54 11.14 -15.82
C ARG A 527 -8.14 10.92 -16.38
N PRO A 528 -7.14 10.70 -15.53
CA PRO A 528 -5.84 10.31 -15.99
C PRO A 528 -5.93 8.90 -16.58
N ASP A 529 -5.36 8.70 -17.76
CA ASP A 529 -5.17 7.38 -18.34
C ASP A 529 -3.90 6.73 -17.80
N THR A 530 -2.83 7.52 -17.65
CA THR A 530 -1.52 7.07 -17.16
C THR A 530 -1.00 8.02 -16.09
N VAL A 531 -0.28 7.48 -15.11
CA VAL A 531 0.37 8.23 -14.03
C VAL A 531 1.87 7.98 -14.04
N VAL A 532 2.66 9.06 -14.10
CA VAL A 532 4.13 9.04 -14.03
C VAL A 532 4.57 9.67 -12.70
N CYS A 533 5.29 8.93 -11.87
CA CYS A 533 5.69 9.39 -10.55
C CYS A 533 6.90 8.63 -9.99
N THR A 534 7.24 8.90 -8.72
CA THR A 534 8.34 8.23 -8.00
C THR A 534 7.83 7.51 -6.76
N ILE A 535 8.19 6.23 -6.58
CA ILE A 535 7.77 5.40 -5.43
C ILE A 535 8.31 5.87 -4.06
N GLY A 536 9.19 6.86 -4.05
CA GLY A 536 9.53 7.63 -2.86
C GLY A 536 8.29 8.27 -2.22
N SER A 537 7.35 8.72 -3.07
CA SER A 537 6.16 9.45 -2.64
C SER A 537 4.96 8.53 -2.36
N SER A 538 4.30 8.75 -1.21
CA SER A 538 3.00 8.11 -0.92
C SER A 538 1.89 8.54 -1.87
N ILE A 539 1.97 9.75 -2.47
CA ILE A 539 1.03 10.17 -3.53
C ILE A 539 1.18 9.25 -4.74
N CYS A 540 2.41 8.88 -5.10
CA CYS A 540 2.68 7.95 -6.18
C CYS A 540 2.14 6.55 -5.85
N LEU A 541 2.35 6.05 -4.63
CA LEU A 541 1.83 4.73 -4.25
C LEU A 541 0.30 4.67 -4.28
N LEU A 542 -0.37 5.74 -3.84
CA LEU A 542 -1.82 5.83 -3.87
C LEU A 542 -2.39 5.99 -5.29
N SER A 543 -1.65 6.62 -6.21
CA SER A 543 -2.15 6.87 -7.56
C SER A 543 -2.34 5.61 -8.40
N ALA A 544 -1.77 4.47 -8.00
CA ALA A 544 -2.03 3.18 -8.63
C ALA A 544 -3.46 2.66 -8.36
N LEU A 545 -4.06 3.03 -7.23
CA LEU A 545 -5.29 2.40 -6.73
C LEU A 545 -6.55 2.67 -7.59
N PRO A 546 -6.77 3.89 -8.14
CA PRO A 546 -7.95 4.18 -8.96
C PRO A 546 -7.84 3.64 -10.38
N LEU A 547 -6.63 3.35 -10.87
CA LEU A 547 -6.42 2.81 -12.22
C LEU A 547 -6.90 1.37 -12.38
N SER A 548 -7.30 0.69 -11.30
CA SER A 548 -7.49 -0.76 -11.20
C SER A 548 -6.16 -1.55 -11.27
N TRP A 549 -6.19 -2.79 -10.77
CA TRP A 549 -5.01 -3.67 -10.79
C TRP A 549 -4.46 -3.91 -12.20
N SER A 550 -5.37 -4.12 -13.15
CA SER A 550 -5.03 -4.46 -14.53
C SER A 550 -4.36 -3.31 -15.26
N ALA A 551 -4.93 -2.09 -15.21
CA ALA A 551 -4.31 -0.96 -15.88
C ALA A 551 -3.05 -0.50 -15.12
N ALA A 552 -3.06 -0.49 -13.79
CA ALA A 552 -1.90 -0.07 -13.01
C ALA A 552 -0.64 -0.91 -13.29
N PHE A 553 -0.77 -2.20 -13.61
CA PHE A 553 0.37 -3.13 -13.73
C PHE A 553 0.43 -3.94 -15.04
N GLY A 554 -0.49 -3.70 -15.98
CA GLY A 554 -0.47 -4.27 -17.34
C GLY A 554 -0.93 -5.72 -17.47
N ASP A 555 -2.10 -6.08 -16.92
CA ASP A 555 -2.72 -7.41 -17.06
C ASP A 555 -1.76 -8.58 -16.80
N MET A 556 -1.09 -8.55 -15.65
CA MET A 556 -0.17 -9.61 -15.25
C MET A 556 -0.87 -10.98 -15.20
N ASP A 557 -0.20 -12.01 -15.73
CA ASP A 557 -0.65 -13.40 -15.58
C ASP A 557 -0.72 -13.75 -14.08
N PRO A 558 -1.90 -14.12 -13.54
CA PRO A 558 -2.06 -14.47 -12.13
C PRO A 558 -1.15 -15.61 -11.66
N LYS A 559 -0.81 -16.55 -12.55
CA LYS A 559 0.10 -17.68 -12.28
C LYS A 559 1.54 -17.41 -12.72
N GLY A 560 1.76 -16.27 -13.36
CA GLY A 560 3.03 -15.86 -13.91
C GLY A 560 4.01 -15.39 -12.83
N PRO A 561 5.15 -14.83 -13.25
CA PRO A 561 6.16 -14.34 -12.32
C PRO A 561 5.73 -13.07 -11.56
N GLY A 562 4.59 -12.45 -11.87
CA GLY A 562 4.12 -11.25 -11.19
C GLY A 562 4.99 -10.01 -11.45
N TYR A 563 5.54 -9.92 -12.66
CA TYR A 563 6.22 -8.73 -13.16
C TYR A 563 5.24 -7.86 -13.94
N PRO A 564 5.22 -6.53 -13.70
CA PRO A 564 4.43 -5.62 -14.52
C PRO A 564 4.78 -5.72 -16.00
N VAL A 565 3.78 -5.59 -16.87
CA VAL A 565 3.98 -5.56 -18.33
C VAL A 565 4.08 -4.11 -18.75
N ARG A 566 5.31 -3.59 -18.90
CA ARG A 566 5.59 -2.17 -19.11
C ARG A 566 4.76 -1.55 -20.26
N ASP A 567 4.59 -2.28 -21.36
CA ASP A 567 3.85 -1.80 -22.54
C ASP A 567 2.34 -1.63 -22.31
N LYS A 568 1.82 -2.20 -21.22
CA LYS A 568 0.40 -2.13 -20.83
C LYS A 568 0.22 -1.45 -19.48
N GLN A 569 1.30 -0.95 -18.88
CA GLN A 569 1.30 -0.42 -17.54
C GLN A 569 0.99 1.07 -17.55
N HIS A 570 -0.04 1.47 -16.82
CA HIS A 570 -0.48 2.86 -16.70
C HIS A 570 -0.02 3.54 -15.40
N TRP A 571 0.59 2.82 -14.46
CA TRP A 571 1.25 3.41 -13.30
C TRP A 571 2.76 3.25 -13.41
N LEU A 572 3.49 4.32 -13.69
CA LEU A 572 4.89 4.27 -14.09
C LEU A 572 5.79 4.92 -13.03
N ASP A 573 6.58 4.08 -12.37
CA ASP A 573 7.65 4.53 -11.48
C ASP A 573 8.95 4.76 -12.25
N ILE A 574 9.42 6.01 -12.21
CA ILE A 574 10.67 6.38 -12.87
C ILE A 574 11.90 6.27 -11.96
N ASP A 575 11.73 6.11 -10.64
CA ASP A 575 12.84 6.03 -9.69
C ASP A 575 13.56 4.68 -9.83
N GLN A 576 12.80 3.58 -9.83
CA GLN A 576 13.37 2.23 -10.01
C GLN A 576 13.46 1.81 -11.48
N LYS A 577 12.73 2.44 -12.41
CA LYS A 577 12.65 2.03 -13.82
C LYS A 577 12.34 0.53 -14.02
N GLY A 578 11.66 -0.10 -13.05
CA GLY A 578 11.36 -1.54 -13.05
C GLY A 578 12.49 -2.47 -12.57
N VAL A 579 13.57 -1.94 -11.99
CA VAL A 579 14.73 -2.73 -11.53
C VAL A 579 14.41 -3.55 -10.27
N VAL A 580 13.50 -3.09 -9.40
CA VAL A 580 13.16 -3.77 -8.14
C VAL A 580 11.69 -4.21 -8.15
N VAL A 581 11.43 -5.44 -7.74
CA VAL A 581 10.09 -6.04 -7.71
C VAL A 581 9.88 -6.72 -6.34
N PRO A 582 8.75 -6.47 -5.63
CA PRO A 582 7.62 -5.64 -6.05
C PRO A 582 7.92 -4.13 -5.91
N ALA A 583 7.59 -3.36 -6.94
CA ALA A 583 7.75 -1.90 -6.95
C ALA A 583 6.71 -1.19 -6.06
N TRP A 584 5.57 -1.81 -5.80
CA TRP A 584 4.46 -1.26 -5.02
C TRP A 584 4.28 -2.03 -3.71
N LYS A 585 4.12 -1.32 -2.58
CA LYS A 585 3.92 -1.90 -1.23
C LYS A 585 2.63 -1.46 -0.52
N GLY A 586 1.75 -0.72 -1.20
CA GLY A 586 0.47 -0.24 -0.67
C GLY A 586 0.53 0.89 0.34
N PHE A 587 1.51 0.88 1.24
CA PHE A 587 1.75 1.93 2.22
C PHE A 587 3.24 1.93 2.62
N GLN A 588 3.65 2.94 3.38
CA GLN A 588 4.97 3.04 3.98
C GLN A 588 4.82 2.96 5.51
N LEU A 589 5.76 2.28 6.15
CA LEU A 589 5.90 2.26 7.61
C LEU A 589 7.05 3.18 8.02
N PHE A 590 6.93 3.81 9.20
CA PHE A 590 7.81 4.90 9.66
C PHE A 590 8.32 4.69 11.10
#